data_AF-A0AA37KB50-F1
#
_entry.id   AF-A0AA37KB50-F1
#
_cell.length_a   1.000
_cell.length_b   1.000
_cell.length_c   1.000
_cell.angle_alpha   90.00
_cell.angle_beta   90.00
_cell.angle_gamma   90.00
#
_symmetry.space_group_name_H-M   'P 1'
#
loop_
_entity.id
_entity.type
_entity.pdbx_description
1 polymer ?
#
loop_
_entity_poly.entity_id
_entity_poly.type
_entity_poly.pdbx_seq_one_letter_code
_entity_poly.pdbx_strand_id
1 'polypeptide(L)'
;MVEAIVNISTFRGSCVEATHYYGSLHVISSEFIELKRPITQEEIDKNPDRWYNYDEGDLTNCFKSWRDVIIAAGKKAKEIGLDLDTIAVVGIPNTERLSYRDSLKPLDTRPKCKRCGKVFKPGEPCYNTPSGLFCVTCYETRNDTHNRKTGICHRS
;
A
#
# COMPACT_ATOMS: atom_id res chain seq x y z
N MET A 1 -11.44 5.46 21.84
CA MET A 1 -9.98 5.72 21.82
C MET A 1 -9.37 4.75 20.82
N VAL A 2 -8.28 5.10 20.13
CA VAL A 2 -7.63 4.12 19.24
C VAL A 2 -6.65 3.29 20.04
N GLU A 3 -6.70 1.98 19.86
CA GLU A 3 -5.88 0.99 20.57
C GLU A 3 -4.93 0.25 19.63
N ALA A 4 -5.23 0.21 18.33
CA ALA A 4 -4.34 -0.35 17.32
C ALA A 4 -4.41 0.37 15.97
N ILE A 5 -3.33 0.24 15.19
CA ILE A 5 -3.18 0.82 13.87
C ILE A 5 -2.78 -0.27 12.89
N VAL A 6 -3.56 -0.45 11.82
CA VAL A 6 -3.21 -1.28 10.67
C VAL A 6 -2.37 -0.44 9.71
N ASN A 7 -1.12 -0.82 9.49
CA ASN A 7 -0.27 -0.18 8.50
C ASN A 7 -0.23 -1.03 7.24
N ILE A 8 -0.69 -0.44 6.14
CA ILE A 8 -0.60 -1.02 4.81
C ILE A 8 0.56 -0.36 4.09
N SER A 9 1.44 -1.18 3.52
CA SER A 9 2.46 -0.70 2.59
C SER A 9 2.28 -1.36 1.23
N THR A 10 2.65 -0.64 0.19
CA THR A 10 2.55 -1.11 -1.19
C THR A 10 3.90 -0.98 -1.86
N PHE A 11 4.32 -2.06 -2.51
CA PHE A 11 5.50 -2.06 -3.36
C PHE A 11 5.04 -2.33 -4.79
N ARG A 12 5.37 -1.41 -5.70
CA ARG A 12 5.14 -1.59 -7.14
C ARG A 12 6.49 -1.83 -7.80
N GLY A 13 6.70 -3.05 -8.28
CA GLY A 13 7.92 -3.39 -9.02
C GLY A 13 7.90 -2.76 -10.41
N SER A 14 9.06 -2.31 -10.88
CA SER A 14 9.24 -1.68 -12.20
C SER A 14 9.16 -2.66 -13.37
N CYS A 15 9.42 -3.95 -13.17
CA CYS A 15 9.64 -4.90 -14.27
C CYS A 15 8.42 -5.75 -14.68
N VAL A 16 7.29 -5.74 -13.95
CA VAL A 16 6.19 -6.71 -14.23
C VAL A 16 4.79 -6.20 -13.89
N GLU A 17 4.60 -4.90 -13.64
CA GLU A 17 3.36 -4.32 -13.08
C GLU A 17 2.88 -4.97 -11.76
N ALA A 18 3.67 -5.86 -11.16
CA ALA A 18 3.35 -6.55 -9.92
C ALA A 18 3.23 -5.53 -8.78
N THR A 19 2.03 -5.50 -8.19
CA THR A 19 1.74 -4.68 -7.01
C THR A 19 1.61 -5.62 -5.82
N HIS A 20 2.54 -5.49 -4.87
CA HIS A 20 2.54 -6.27 -3.64
C HIS A 20 1.99 -5.42 -2.50
N TYR A 21 1.10 -6.02 -1.71
CA TYR A 21 0.52 -5.41 -0.52
C TYR A 21 1.06 -6.12 0.71
N TYR A 22 1.58 -5.34 1.65
CA TYR A 22 2.06 -5.84 2.94
C TYR A 22 1.31 -5.16 4.06
N GLY A 23 1.18 -5.88 5.17
CA GLY A 23 0.31 -5.49 6.26
C GLY A 23 0.91 -5.76 7.62
N SER A 24 0.61 -4.88 8.56
CA SER A 24 0.94 -5.07 9.97
C SER A 24 -0.12 -4.46 10.87
N LEU A 25 -0.27 -5.05 12.05
CA LEU A 25 -1.11 -4.55 13.12
C LEU A 25 -0.22 -4.08 14.27
N HIS A 26 -0.19 -2.77 14.51
CA HIS A 26 0.54 -2.17 15.61
C HIS A 26 -0.43 -1.90 16.77
N VAL A 27 -0.33 -2.69 17.84
CA VAL A 27 -1.14 -2.52 19.04
C VAL A 27 -0.40 -1.56 19.97
N ILE A 28 -1.05 -0.47 20.38
CA ILE A 28 -0.39 0.64 21.11
C ILE A 28 0.17 0.18 22.46
N SER A 29 -0.49 -0.76 23.11
CA SER A 29 -0.07 -1.32 24.40
C SER A 29 0.93 -2.48 24.28
N SER A 30 1.29 -2.89 23.07
CA SER A 30 2.07 -4.11 22.82
C SER A 30 2.99 -3.94 21.60
N GLU A 31 3.33 -5.05 20.96
CA GLU A 31 4.28 -5.10 19.86
C GLU A 31 3.60 -5.08 18.48
N PHE A 32 4.45 -4.99 17.47
CA PHE A 32 4.07 -5.00 16.07
C PHE A 32 3.84 -6.43 15.57
N ILE A 33 2.64 -6.70 15.05
CA ILE A 33 2.28 -8.01 14.51
C ILE A 33 2.33 -7.94 12.99
N GLU A 34 3.26 -8.69 12.38
CA GLU A 34 3.27 -8.88 10.94
C GLU A 34 2.08 -9.74 10.51
N LEU A 35 1.32 -9.27 9.50
CA LEU A 35 0.16 -10.00 8.99
C LEU A 35 0.61 -10.96 7.89
N LYS A 36 0.09 -12.19 7.95
CA LYS A 36 0.36 -13.25 6.96
C LYS A 36 -0.93 -13.89 6.49
N ARG A 37 -0.86 -14.54 5.34
CA ARG A 37 -1.93 -15.38 4.79
C ARG A 37 -1.34 -16.68 4.24
N PRO A 38 -2.12 -17.77 4.15
CA PRO A 38 -1.67 -18.96 3.46
C PRO A 38 -1.53 -18.72 1.95
N ILE A 39 -0.56 -19.40 1.35
CA ILE A 39 -0.41 -19.55 -0.11
C ILE A 39 -1.38 -20.63 -0.58
N THR A 40 -2.09 -20.38 -1.68
CA THR A 40 -3.02 -21.35 -2.29
C THR A 40 -2.32 -22.15 -3.39
N GLN A 41 -2.70 -23.41 -3.61
CA GLN A 41 -2.14 -24.22 -4.71
C GLN A 41 -2.26 -23.52 -6.09
N GLU A 42 -3.38 -22.84 -6.37
CA GLU A 42 -3.58 -22.06 -7.60
C GLU A 42 -2.47 -21.00 -7.84
N GLU A 43 -1.94 -20.40 -6.77
CA GLU A 43 -0.87 -19.41 -6.88
C GLU A 43 0.47 -20.05 -7.25
N ILE A 44 0.73 -21.24 -6.69
CA ILE A 44 1.91 -22.06 -6.99
C ILE A 44 1.85 -22.49 -8.45
N ASP A 45 0.73 -23.07 -8.88
CA ASP A 45 0.52 -23.55 -10.25
C ASP A 45 0.67 -22.42 -11.28
N LYS A 46 0.21 -21.21 -10.95
CA LYS A 46 0.27 -20.05 -11.84
C LYS A 46 1.67 -19.42 -11.93
N ASN A 47 2.46 -19.46 -10.86
CA ASN A 47 3.80 -18.86 -10.81
C ASN A 47 4.77 -19.77 -10.05
N PRO A 48 5.13 -20.94 -10.60
CA PRO A 48 5.96 -21.92 -9.89
C PRO A 48 7.32 -21.35 -9.51
N ASP A 49 7.92 -20.51 -10.36
CA ASP A 49 9.21 -19.86 -10.07
C ASP A 49 9.15 -18.92 -8.85
N ARG A 50 8.03 -18.23 -8.66
CA ARG A 50 7.84 -17.35 -7.49
C ARG A 50 7.72 -18.16 -6.20
N TRP A 51 7.13 -19.35 -6.30
CA TRP A 51 6.75 -20.19 -5.16
C TRP A 51 7.56 -21.49 -5.07
N TYR A 52 8.72 -21.57 -5.72
CA TYR A 52 9.47 -22.81 -5.93
C TYR A 52 9.88 -23.54 -4.63
N ASN A 53 9.93 -22.82 -3.51
CA ASN A 53 10.31 -23.29 -2.18
C ASN A 53 9.14 -23.22 -1.17
N TYR A 54 7.91 -23.14 -1.66
CA TYR A 54 6.71 -23.03 -0.83
C TYR A 54 5.73 -24.15 -1.13
N ASP A 55 5.12 -24.68 -0.08
CA ASP A 55 4.02 -25.64 -0.17
C ASP A 55 2.67 -24.94 0.01
N GLU A 56 1.59 -25.61 -0.39
CA GLU A 56 0.24 -25.14 -0.11
C GLU A 56 0.03 -24.96 1.41
N GLY A 57 -0.48 -23.80 1.81
CA GLY A 57 -0.71 -23.46 3.22
C GLY A 57 0.44 -22.71 3.89
N ASP A 58 1.63 -22.66 3.29
CA ASP A 58 2.73 -21.86 3.80
C ASP A 58 2.35 -20.37 3.93
N LEU A 59 2.86 -19.73 4.97
CA LEU A 59 2.51 -18.34 5.28
C LEU A 59 3.35 -17.35 4.49
N THR A 60 2.68 -16.47 3.76
CA THR A 60 3.27 -15.31 3.08
C THR A 60 2.76 -14.00 3.68
N ASN A 61 3.62 -12.98 3.75
CA ASN A 61 3.24 -11.61 4.09
C ASN A 61 2.76 -10.80 2.87
N CYS A 62 2.73 -11.39 1.67
CA CYS A 62 2.32 -10.72 0.44
C CYS A 62 0.82 -10.97 0.14
N PHE A 63 0.02 -9.91 0.27
CA PHE A 63 -1.42 -9.93 0.00
C PHE A 63 -1.75 -9.59 -1.45
N LYS A 64 -2.91 -10.09 -1.93
CA LYS A 64 -3.41 -9.83 -3.29
C LYS A 64 -3.98 -8.41 -3.43
N SER A 65 -4.51 -7.85 -2.34
CA SER A 65 -5.03 -6.49 -2.28
C SER A 65 -4.82 -5.84 -0.91
N TRP A 66 -4.89 -4.50 -0.86
CA TRP A 66 -4.92 -3.74 0.40
C TRP A 66 -6.13 -4.11 1.26
N ARG A 67 -7.25 -4.55 0.64
CA ARG A 67 -8.46 -4.97 1.36
C ARG A 67 -8.22 -6.28 2.10
N ASP A 68 -7.48 -7.20 1.52
CA ASP A 68 -7.15 -8.48 2.18
C ASP A 68 -6.30 -8.25 3.44
N VAL A 69 -5.43 -7.23 3.43
CA VAL A 69 -4.66 -6.81 4.61
C VAL A 69 -5.59 -6.39 5.74
N ILE A 70 -6.61 -5.56 5.45
CA ILE A 70 -7.58 -5.10 6.46
C ILE A 70 -8.35 -6.29 7.04
N ILE A 71 -8.77 -7.23 6.20
CA ILE A 71 -9.49 -8.43 6.64
C ILE A 71 -8.59 -9.29 7.53
N ALA A 72 -7.32 -9.47 7.17
CA ALA A 72 -6.36 -10.22 7.99
C ALA A 72 -6.10 -9.53 9.33
N ALA A 73 -5.96 -8.20 9.32
CA ALA A 73 -5.82 -7.41 10.54
C ALA A 73 -7.05 -7.55 11.45
N GLY A 74 -8.25 -7.51 10.91
CA GLY A 74 -9.49 -7.66 11.68
C GLY A 74 -9.65 -9.06 12.28
N LYS A 75 -9.23 -10.11 11.57
CA LYS A 75 -9.15 -11.47 12.13
C LYS A 75 -8.16 -11.50 13.29
N LYS A 76 -6.95 -10.98 13.07
CA LYS A 76 -5.90 -10.99 14.09
C LYS A 76 -6.27 -10.19 15.33
N ALA A 77 -6.92 -9.03 15.15
CA ALA A 77 -7.44 -8.20 16.23
C ALA A 77 -8.47 -8.95 17.09
N LYS A 78 -9.40 -9.67 16.46
CA LYS A 78 -10.38 -10.50 17.17
C LYS A 78 -9.73 -11.64 17.95
N GLU A 79 -8.72 -12.31 17.39
CA GLU A 79 -7.97 -13.36 18.08
C GLU A 79 -7.33 -12.87 19.38
N ILE A 80 -6.87 -11.62 19.40
CA ILE A 80 -6.24 -11.00 20.57
C ILE A 80 -7.21 -10.17 21.44
N GLY A 81 -8.51 -10.22 21.14
CA GLY A 81 -9.56 -9.58 21.94
C GLY A 81 -9.70 -8.06 21.75
N LEU A 82 -9.20 -7.48 20.67
CA LEU A 82 -9.39 -6.06 20.35
C LEU A 82 -10.74 -5.82 19.67
N ASP A 83 -11.39 -4.72 20.06
CA ASP A 83 -12.57 -4.21 19.35
C ASP A 83 -12.15 -3.57 18.02
N LEU A 84 -12.87 -3.88 16.95
CA LEU A 84 -12.61 -3.30 15.62
C LEU A 84 -12.90 -1.79 15.58
N ASP A 85 -13.77 -1.29 16.46
CA ASP A 85 -14.09 0.14 16.53
C ASP A 85 -12.96 0.97 17.16
N THR A 86 -11.98 0.33 17.81
CA THR A 86 -10.77 0.96 18.34
C THR A 86 -9.58 0.89 17.37
N ILE A 87 -9.79 0.40 16.14
CA ILE A 87 -8.73 0.23 15.13
C ILE A 87 -8.78 1.33 14.07
N ALA A 88 -7.62 1.93 13.81
CA ALA A 88 -7.41 2.80 12.67
C ALA A 88 -6.63 2.09 11.56
N VAL A 89 -6.88 2.48 10.31
CA VAL A 89 -6.19 1.96 9.13
C VAL A 89 -5.48 3.10 8.42
N VAL A 90 -4.22 2.88 8.04
CA VAL A 90 -3.39 3.83 7.30
C VAL A 90 -2.69 3.15 6.14
N GLY A 91 -2.32 3.93 5.12
CA GLY A 91 -1.56 3.44 3.96
C GLY A 91 -2.39 2.90 2.80
N ILE A 92 -3.73 3.01 2.86
CA ILE A 92 -4.58 2.78 1.68
C ILE A 92 -4.33 3.91 0.66
N PRO A 93 -4.08 3.58 -0.62
CA PRO A 93 -3.82 4.59 -1.65
C PRO A 93 -4.91 5.66 -1.71
N ASN A 94 -4.49 6.93 -1.87
CA ASN A 94 -5.37 8.11 -1.98
C ASN A 94 -6.27 8.40 -0.78
N THR A 95 -6.00 7.82 0.38
CA THR A 95 -6.77 8.07 1.59
C THR A 95 -5.86 8.50 2.72
N GLU A 96 -6.43 9.23 3.67
CA GLU A 96 -5.81 9.48 4.96
C GLU A 96 -6.12 8.32 5.91
N ARG A 97 -5.93 8.56 7.21
CA ARG A 97 -6.32 7.61 8.26
C ARG A 97 -7.84 7.39 8.23
N LEU A 98 -8.26 6.13 8.20
CA LEU A 98 -9.66 5.72 8.25
C LEU A 98 -9.94 4.86 9.49
N SER A 99 -11.21 4.79 9.91
CA SER A 99 -11.65 3.75 10.85
C SER A 99 -11.64 2.38 10.16
N TYR A 100 -11.58 1.29 10.94
CA TYR A 100 -11.69 -0.05 10.38
C TYR A 100 -12.95 -0.22 9.50
N ARG A 101 -14.12 0.24 9.97
CA ARG A 101 -15.38 0.13 9.21
C ARG A 101 -15.39 0.96 7.93
N ASP A 102 -14.87 2.19 7.97
CA ASP A 102 -14.81 3.04 6.78
C ASP A 102 -13.81 2.52 5.73
N SER A 103 -12.74 1.89 6.19
CA SER A 103 -11.74 1.27 5.30
C SER A 103 -12.30 0.12 4.44
N LEU A 104 -13.41 -0.49 4.86
CA LEU A 104 -14.10 -1.57 4.13
C LEU A 104 -15.17 -1.06 3.16
N LYS A 105 -15.43 0.25 3.10
CA LYS A 105 -16.35 0.83 2.10
C LYS A 105 -15.67 0.87 0.72
N PRO A 106 -16.42 1.09 -0.38
CA PRO A 106 -15.83 1.36 -1.68
C PRO A 106 -14.95 2.62 -1.62
N LEU A 107 -13.68 2.50 -2.03
CA LEU A 107 -12.69 3.58 -2.00
C LEU A 107 -12.04 3.73 -3.38
N ASP A 108 -11.83 4.98 -3.83
CA ASP A 108 -11.11 5.25 -5.08
C ASP A 108 -9.58 5.17 -4.87
N THR A 109 -9.05 3.97 -5.05
CA THR A 109 -7.62 3.66 -4.90
C THR A 109 -6.85 3.70 -6.21
N ARG A 110 -7.47 4.18 -7.31
CA ARG A 110 -6.80 4.25 -8.62
C ARG A 110 -5.57 5.16 -8.53
N PRO A 111 -4.41 4.76 -9.09
CA PRO A 111 -3.22 5.61 -9.08
C PRO A 111 -3.54 6.98 -9.67
N LYS A 112 -3.31 8.06 -8.91
CA LYS A 112 -3.56 9.42 -9.37
C LYS A 112 -2.46 10.37 -8.94
N CYS A 113 -2.28 11.44 -9.71
CA CYS A 113 -1.33 12.48 -9.38
C CYS A 113 -1.75 13.17 -8.08
N LYS A 114 -0.86 13.20 -7.09
CA LYS A 114 -1.10 13.86 -5.80
C LYS A 114 -1.36 15.36 -5.94
N ARG A 115 -0.84 16.00 -6.99
CA ARG A 115 -0.97 17.45 -7.22
C ARG A 115 -2.25 17.82 -7.97
N CYS A 116 -2.52 17.20 -9.12
CA CYS A 116 -3.63 17.58 -9.99
C CYS A 116 -4.82 16.60 -9.96
N GLY A 117 -4.72 15.49 -9.24
CA GLY A 117 -5.79 14.49 -9.13
C GLY A 117 -6.00 13.62 -10.38
N LYS A 118 -5.24 13.84 -11.46
CA LYS A 118 -5.33 13.04 -12.69
C LYS A 118 -5.10 11.56 -12.39
N VAL A 119 -6.06 10.72 -12.74
CA VAL A 119 -5.93 9.25 -12.69
C VAL A 119 -5.06 8.79 -13.85
N PHE A 120 -4.07 7.94 -13.56
CA PHE A 120 -3.17 7.38 -14.56
C PHE A 120 -3.83 6.21 -15.29
N LYS A 121 -3.68 6.18 -16.61
CA LYS A 121 -4.03 5.01 -17.42
C LYS A 121 -2.91 3.95 -17.34
N PRO A 122 -3.21 2.67 -17.63
CA PRO A 122 -2.16 1.65 -17.79
C PRO A 122 -1.08 2.10 -18.78
N GLY A 123 0.20 1.88 -18.44
CA GLY A 123 1.35 2.32 -19.24
C GLY A 123 1.64 3.83 -19.25
N GLU A 124 0.83 4.65 -18.57
CA GLU A 124 1.05 6.10 -18.54
C GLU A 124 2.25 6.48 -17.64
N PRO A 125 3.17 7.34 -18.11
CA PRO A 125 4.36 7.69 -17.33
C PRO A 125 4.00 8.50 -16.08
N CYS A 126 4.63 8.12 -14.97
CA CYS A 126 4.48 8.81 -13.68
C CYS A 126 5.79 8.75 -12.88
N TYR A 127 5.99 9.75 -12.02
CA TYR A 127 7.09 9.77 -11.06
C TYR A 127 6.59 9.29 -9.70
N ASN A 128 7.11 8.15 -9.25
CA ASN A 128 6.87 7.64 -7.90
C ASN A 128 7.95 8.16 -6.95
N THR A 129 7.58 9.05 -6.04
CA THR A 129 8.52 9.66 -5.09
C THR A 129 8.09 9.38 -3.65
N PRO A 130 8.97 9.56 -2.64
CA PRO A 130 8.56 9.49 -1.24
C PRO A 130 7.41 10.46 -0.88
N SER A 131 7.27 11.56 -1.63
CA SER A 131 6.18 12.53 -1.46
C SER A 131 4.84 12.08 -2.08
N GLY A 132 4.83 10.99 -2.85
CA GLY A 132 3.66 10.46 -3.57
C GLY A 132 3.88 10.34 -5.08
N LEU A 133 2.81 9.98 -5.79
CA LEU A 133 2.79 9.78 -7.23
C LEU A 133 2.47 11.09 -7.97
N PHE A 134 3.28 11.45 -8.97
CA PHE A 134 3.11 12.68 -9.75
C PHE A 134 3.08 12.40 -11.25
N CYS A 135 2.24 13.14 -12.00
CA CYS A 135 2.33 13.12 -13.46
C CYS A 135 3.57 13.89 -13.91
N VAL A 136 4.06 13.59 -15.11
CA VAL A 136 5.27 14.18 -15.70
C VAL A 136 5.23 15.72 -15.60
N THR A 137 4.15 16.34 -16.10
CA THR A 137 3.97 17.79 -16.06
C THR A 137 4.04 18.36 -14.64
N CYS A 138 3.36 17.75 -13.67
CA CYS A 138 3.34 18.24 -12.29
C CYS A 138 4.69 18.11 -11.58
N TYR A 139 5.45 17.06 -11.92
CA TYR A 139 6.77 16.80 -11.37
C TYR A 139 7.80 17.77 -11.94
N GLU A 140 7.85 17.93 -13.26
CA GLU A 140 8.77 18.84 -13.94
C GLU A 140 8.52 20.30 -13.54
N THR A 141 7.26 20.74 -13.51
CA THR A 141 6.90 22.09 -13.07
C THR A 141 7.35 22.37 -11.62
N ARG A 142 7.33 21.35 -10.74
CA ARG A 142 7.83 21.48 -9.37
C ARG A 142 9.34 21.72 -9.36
N ASN A 143 10.10 20.95 -10.14
CA ASN A 143 11.54 21.09 -10.25
C ASN A 143 11.95 22.45 -10.84
N ASP A 144 11.21 22.96 -11.83
CA ASP A 144 11.46 24.31 -12.37
C ASP A 144 11.30 25.40 -11.31
N THR A 145 10.22 25.36 -10.52
CA THR A 145 10.05 26.31 -9.41
C THR A 145 11.09 26.14 -8.30
N HIS A 146 11.58 24.91 -8.07
CA HIS A 146 12.65 24.67 -7.10
C HIS A 146 13.99 25.22 -7.60
N ASN A 147 14.39 24.89 -8.83
CA ASN A 147 15.63 25.34 -9.46
C ASN A 147 15.70 26.87 -9.61
N ARG A 148 14.58 27.53 -9.95
CA ARG A 148 14.50 29.00 -9.95
C ARG A 148 14.67 29.61 -8.56
N LYS A 149 14.24 28.92 -7.50
CA LYS A 149 14.39 29.38 -6.11
C LYS A 149 15.77 29.09 -5.53
N THR A 150 16.42 28.01 -5.93
CA THR A 150 17.75 27.60 -5.45
C THR A 150 18.90 28.14 -6.30
N GLY A 151 18.60 28.83 -7.41
CA GLY A 151 19.62 29.39 -8.31
C GLY A 151 20.39 28.34 -9.12
N ILE A 152 19.94 27.08 -9.12
CA ILE A 152 20.58 26.00 -9.86
C ILE A 152 20.07 26.04 -11.31
N CYS A 153 20.71 26.90 -12.12
CA CYS A 153 20.56 26.86 -13.57
C CYS A 153 21.50 25.77 -14.13
N HIS A 154 20.93 24.68 -14.65
CA HIS A 154 21.66 23.85 -15.60
C HIS A 154 21.88 24.67 -16.87
N ARG A 155 23.11 25.17 -17.07
CA ARG A 155 23.56 25.63 -18.38
C ARG A 155 23.60 24.40 -19.29
N SER A 156 22.78 24.46 -20.33
CA SER A 156 22.83 23.54 -21.46
C SER A 156 24.18 23.61 -22.16
#